data_AF-A0A950DBT9-F1
#
_entry.id   AF-A0A950DBT9-F1
#
_cell.length_a   1.000
_cell.length_b   1.000
_cell.length_c   1.000
_cell.angle_alpha   90.00
_cell.angle_beta   90.00
_cell.angle_gamma   90.00
#
_symmetry.space_group_name_H-M   'P 1'
#
loop_
_entity.id
_entity.type
_entity.pdbx_description
1 polymer ?
#
loop_
_entity_poly.entity_id
_entity_poly.type
_entity_poly.pdbx_seq_one_letter_code
_entity_poly.pdbx_strand_id
1 'polypeptide(L)'
;GFTPYNIQRLSDGNIYVTYAAATSTGAPLPGGYVDEYGTAGNFIRRIATNGPLNAPWGLVIAPSNFGPLSRDLLIGNLYDSKINAYNLSSTTPTFVGSIAVNSGFPSPVGLWALAFGNGVTGKANTLYFTDGVNNQIDGLFGSISFVPEPSSGLLLILGGLIVGACRAGTRYANRGPRRPGSVQ
;
A
#
# COMPACT_ATOMS: atom_id res chain seq x y z
N GLY A 1 -4.05 -4.59 30.69
CA GLY A 1 -4.07 -3.25 30.05
C GLY A 1 -3.21 -3.29 28.80
N PHE A 2 -3.17 -2.22 28.01
CA PHE A 2 -2.26 -2.12 26.86
C PHE A 2 -0.81 -1.89 27.33
N THR A 3 0.12 -2.62 26.76
CA THR A 3 1.57 -2.48 27.01
C THR A 3 2.29 -2.24 25.68
N PRO A 4 3.49 -1.63 25.69
CA PRO A 4 4.32 -1.52 24.49
C PRO A 4 4.49 -2.90 23.84
N TYR A 5 4.28 -2.97 22.53
CA TYR A 5 4.32 -4.19 21.75
C TYR A 5 5.46 -4.15 20.73
N ASN A 6 5.65 -3.02 20.04
CA ASN A 6 6.81 -2.74 19.19
C ASN A 6 7.24 -1.27 19.31
N ILE A 7 8.50 -0.97 18.97
CA ILE A 7 9.07 0.38 18.92
C ILE A 7 10.00 0.51 17.70
N GLN A 8 9.79 1.55 16.90
CA GLN A 8 10.59 1.80 15.70
C GLN A 8 10.88 3.29 15.52
N ARG A 9 12.11 3.61 15.11
CA ARG A 9 12.44 4.94 14.59
C ARG A 9 12.14 4.96 13.10
N LEU A 10 11.30 5.89 12.65
CA LEU A 10 10.89 5.98 11.25
C LEU A 10 11.66 7.07 10.49
N SER A 11 11.40 7.20 9.19
CA SER A 11 12.18 8.05 8.26
C SER A 11 12.02 9.55 8.51
N ASP A 12 10.99 9.97 9.22
CA ASP A 12 10.81 11.34 9.73
C ASP A 12 11.73 11.65 10.94
N GLY A 13 12.42 10.63 11.46
CA GLY A 13 13.34 10.73 12.58
C GLY A 13 12.69 10.50 13.95
N ASN A 14 11.35 10.40 14.01
CA ASN A 14 10.59 10.22 15.24
C ASN A 14 10.49 8.73 15.65
N ILE A 15 10.10 8.51 16.91
CA ILE A 15 9.93 7.20 17.50
C ILE A 15 8.44 6.87 17.54
N TYR A 16 8.07 5.74 16.98
CA TYR A 16 6.70 5.25 16.99
C TYR A 16 6.63 4.00 17.86
N VAL A 17 5.65 3.96 18.76
CA VAL A 17 5.42 2.83 19.67
C VAL A 17 4.03 2.29 19.42
N THR A 18 3.95 0.98 19.16
CA THR A 18 2.67 0.27 19.11
C THR A 18 2.36 -0.32 20.47
N TYR A 19 1.08 -0.40 20.79
CA TYR A 19 0.59 -0.96 22.04
C TYR A 19 -0.49 -1.99 21.76
N ALA A 20 -0.40 -3.13 22.44
CA ALA A 20 -1.37 -4.21 22.39
C ALA A 20 -1.70 -4.67 23.82
N ALA A 21 -2.92 -5.14 24.03
CA ALA A 21 -3.23 -5.94 25.21
C ALA A 21 -2.72 -7.37 24.97
N ALA A 22 -2.51 -8.13 26.03
CA ALA A 22 -2.07 -9.51 25.94
C ALA A 22 -2.86 -10.42 26.90
N THR A 23 -2.92 -11.70 26.55
CA THR A 23 -3.38 -12.77 27.44
C THR A 23 -2.41 -12.94 28.62
N SER A 24 -2.79 -13.74 29.61
CA SER A 24 -1.89 -14.12 30.71
C SER A 24 -0.63 -14.87 30.25
N THR A 25 -0.66 -15.46 29.04
CA THR A 25 0.47 -16.15 28.42
C THR A 25 1.29 -15.24 27.50
N GLY A 26 0.96 -13.95 27.40
CA GLY A 26 1.68 -12.98 26.58
C GLY A 26 1.29 -12.96 25.10
N ALA A 27 0.30 -13.75 24.67
CA ALA A 27 -0.22 -13.64 23.32
C ALA A 27 -0.94 -12.29 23.16
N PRO A 28 -0.72 -11.53 22.07
CA PRO A 28 -1.42 -10.27 21.87
C PRO A 28 -2.94 -10.51 21.80
N LEU A 29 -3.71 -9.44 21.91
CA LEU A 29 -5.16 -9.44 21.74
C LEU A 29 -5.55 -8.40 20.69
N PRO A 30 -6.67 -8.60 19.97
CA PRO A 30 -7.20 -7.60 19.05
C PRO A 30 -7.38 -6.22 19.65
N GLY A 31 -7.30 -5.20 18.80
CA GLY A 31 -7.24 -3.78 19.19
C GLY A 31 -5.81 -3.28 19.33
N GLY A 32 -5.66 -2.06 19.87
CA GLY A 32 -4.33 -1.44 20.02
C GLY A 32 -4.36 0.07 19.88
N TYR A 33 -3.20 0.68 20.06
CA TYR A 33 -2.97 2.05 19.64
C TYR A 33 -1.52 2.25 19.21
N VAL A 34 -1.28 3.34 18.49
CA VAL A 34 0.06 3.75 18.05
C VAL A 34 0.29 5.19 18.46
N ASP A 35 1.41 5.44 19.12
CA ASP A 35 1.83 6.76 19.59
C ASP A 35 3.14 7.16 18.92
N GLU A 36 3.29 8.47 18.70
CA GLU A 36 4.49 9.11 18.17
C GLU A 36 5.18 9.89 19.27
N TYR A 37 6.50 9.76 19.33
CA TYR A 37 7.38 10.35 20.33
C TYR A 37 8.59 11.01 19.64
N GLY A 38 9.11 12.05 20.27
CA GLY A 38 10.43 12.59 19.91
C GLY A 38 11.54 11.66 20.37
N THR A 39 12.75 11.85 19.83
CA THR A 39 13.93 11.04 20.21
C THR A 39 14.38 11.23 21.66
N ALA A 40 13.92 12.29 22.32
CA ALA A 40 14.10 12.52 23.75
C ALA A 40 13.05 11.81 24.63
N GLY A 41 12.12 11.06 24.02
CA GLY A 41 11.04 10.34 24.72
C GLY A 41 9.81 11.18 25.04
N ASN A 42 9.75 12.43 24.60
CA ASN A 42 8.56 13.27 24.76
C ASN A 42 7.42 12.79 23.85
N PHE A 43 6.22 12.66 24.40
CA PHE A 43 5.02 12.34 23.63
C PHE A 43 4.70 13.48 22.64
N ILE A 44 4.50 13.13 21.37
CA ILE A 44 4.09 14.07 20.31
C ILE A 44 2.58 13.99 20.12
N ARG A 45 2.07 12.80 19.76
CA ARG A 45 0.63 12.59 19.52
C ARG A 45 0.25 11.11 19.45
N ARG A 46 -1.06 10.88 19.60
CA ARG A 46 -1.72 9.61 19.29
C ARG A 46 -1.99 9.55 17.79
N ILE A 47 -1.48 8.51 17.12
CA ILE A 47 -1.75 8.27 15.70
C ILE A 47 -3.12 7.61 15.51
N ALA A 48 -3.38 6.55 16.27
CA ALA A 48 -4.55 5.72 16.08
C ALA A 48 -4.92 4.97 17.37
N THR A 49 -6.20 4.80 17.64
CA THR A 49 -6.72 4.00 18.78
C THR A 49 -7.82 3.07 18.27
N ASN A 50 -7.67 1.78 18.50
CA ASN A 50 -8.59 0.73 18.06
C ASN A 50 -8.97 0.92 16.57
N GLY A 51 -10.26 0.80 16.25
CA GLY A 51 -10.73 0.86 14.87
C GLY A 51 -10.16 -0.30 14.06
N PRO A 52 -9.40 -0.04 12.99
CA PRO A 52 -8.84 -1.10 12.16
C PRO A 52 -7.58 -1.75 12.77
N LEU A 53 -7.08 -1.25 13.91
CA LEU A 53 -5.89 -1.83 14.57
C LEU A 53 -6.20 -3.18 15.22
N ASN A 54 -5.33 -4.15 14.96
CA ASN A 54 -5.48 -5.52 15.43
C ASN A 54 -4.12 -6.09 15.84
N ALA A 55 -3.69 -5.76 17.07
CA ALA A 55 -2.33 -5.95 17.58
C ALA A 55 -1.27 -5.38 16.62
N PRO A 56 -1.20 -4.04 16.46
CA PRO A 56 -0.30 -3.41 15.50
C PRO A 56 1.18 -3.67 15.83
N TRP A 57 1.98 -4.01 14.82
CA TRP A 57 3.41 -4.29 15.01
C TRP A 57 4.30 -3.57 14.00
N GLY A 58 4.24 -3.95 12.71
CA GLY A 58 5.11 -3.37 11.68
C GLY A 58 4.71 -1.93 11.36
N LEU A 59 5.67 -1.01 11.34
CA LEU A 59 5.45 0.40 11.00
C LEU A 59 6.43 0.86 9.92
N VAL A 60 5.94 1.61 8.94
CA VAL A 60 6.80 2.27 7.96
C VAL A 60 6.11 3.49 7.36
N ILE A 61 6.85 4.57 7.12
CA ILE A 61 6.34 5.72 6.36
C ILE A 61 6.62 5.48 4.88
N ALA A 62 5.58 5.58 4.07
CA ALA A 62 5.69 5.39 2.63
C ALA A 62 6.52 6.50 1.96
N PRO A 63 7.34 6.17 0.94
CA PRO A 63 8.06 7.18 0.19
C PRO A 63 7.08 8.05 -0.61
N SER A 64 7.58 9.16 -1.15
CA SER A 64 6.77 10.15 -1.87
C SER A 64 6.20 9.65 -3.20
N ASN A 65 6.56 8.45 -3.64
CA ASN A 65 6.19 7.86 -4.93
C ASN A 65 5.55 6.47 -4.77
N PHE A 66 4.72 6.28 -3.74
CA PHE A 66 3.98 5.04 -3.46
C PHE A 66 2.48 5.14 -3.79
N GLY A 67 2.14 5.89 -4.85
CA GLY A 67 0.77 6.06 -5.30
C GLY A 67 -0.09 6.85 -4.30
N PRO A 68 -1.37 6.49 -4.12
CA PRO A 68 -2.30 7.20 -3.22
C PRO A 68 -1.86 7.25 -1.76
N LEU A 69 -1.03 6.29 -1.32
CA LEU A 69 -0.56 6.17 0.06
C LEU A 69 0.80 6.84 0.28
N SER A 70 1.23 7.70 -0.64
CA SER A 70 2.54 8.37 -0.55
C SER A 70 2.62 9.24 0.71
N ARG A 71 3.70 9.08 1.48
CA ARG A 71 3.94 9.75 2.78
C ARG A 71 3.01 9.35 3.93
N ASP A 72 2.11 8.40 3.72
CA ASP A 72 1.28 7.89 4.80
C ASP A 72 2.08 6.91 5.68
N LEU A 73 1.70 6.82 6.96
CA LEU A 73 2.15 5.77 7.85
C LEU A 73 1.40 4.49 7.55
N LEU A 74 2.12 3.41 7.27
CA LEU A 74 1.61 2.08 7.06
C LEU A 74 1.83 1.24 8.32
N ILE A 75 0.76 0.58 8.79
CA ILE A 75 0.72 -0.18 10.05
C ILE A 75 0.25 -1.61 9.75
N GLY A 76 1.13 -2.59 9.96
CA GLY A 76 0.83 -4.02 9.83
C GLY A 76 0.17 -4.60 11.07
N ASN A 77 -0.79 -5.51 10.88
CA ASN A 77 -1.59 -6.12 11.94
C ASN A 77 -1.46 -7.65 11.96
N LEU A 78 -1.56 -8.25 13.15
CA LEU A 78 -1.21 -9.65 13.41
C LEU A 78 -2.31 -10.69 13.22
N TYR A 79 -3.55 -10.30 12.90
CA TYR A 79 -4.69 -11.23 12.88
C TYR A 79 -5.48 -11.24 11.58
N ASP A 80 -5.36 -10.20 10.78
CA ASP A 80 -6.13 -10.04 9.55
C ASP A 80 -5.24 -9.77 8.32
N SER A 81 -3.91 -9.80 8.50
CA SER A 81 -2.91 -9.47 7.48
C SER A 81 -3.26 -8.21 6.68
N LYS A 82 -3.77 -7.19 7.38
CA LYS A 82 -4.03 -5.87 6.80
C LYS A 82 -2.94 -4.89 7.16
N ILE A 83 -2.57 -4.09 6.16
CA ILE A 83 -1.74 -2.91 6.34
C ILE A 83 -2.68 -1.71 6.33
N ASN A 84 -2.84 -1.04 7.47
CA ASN A 84 -3.65 0.17 7.58
C ASN A 84 -2.80 1.41 7.28
N ALA A 85 -3.35 2.35 6.53
CA ALA A 85 -2.69 3.59 6.18
C ALA A 85 -3.29 4.79 6.92
N TYR A 86 -2.41 5.63 7.47
CA TYR A 86 -2.76 6.85 8.18
C TYR A 86 -2.04 8.05 7.58
N ASN A 87 -2.79 9.08 7.24
CA ASN A 87 -2.23 10.33 6.75
C ASN A 87 -1.68 11.18 7.90
N LEU A 88 -0.40 11.54 7.81
CA LEU A 88 0.32 12.27 8.86
C LEU A 88 0.36 13.80 8.64
N SER A 89 -0.27 14.32 7.58
CA SER A 89 -0.11 15.73 7.17
C SER A 89 -0.75 16.74 8.12
N SER A 90 -1.69 16.29 8.97
CA SER A 90 -2.35 17.10 10.00
C SER A 90 -1.87 16.72 11.39
N THR A 91 -2.05 17.59 12.38
CA THR A 91 -1.80 17.29 13.80
C THR A 91 -2.63 16.12 14.30
N THR A 92 -3.78 15.86 13.69
CA THR A 92 -4.63 14.70 13.95
C THR A 92 -4.56 13.75 12.76
N PRO A 93 -3.80 12.64 12.86
CA PRO A 93 -3.71 11.67 11.77
C PRO A 93 -5.07 11.05 11.45
N THR A 94 -5.29 10.78 10.16
CA THR A 94 -6.56 10.23 9.67
C THR A 94 -6.35 8.91 8.99
N PHE A 95 -7.22 7.93 9.26
CA PHE A 95 -7.23 6.68 8.52
C PHE A 95 -7.68 6.92 7.09
N VAL A 96 -6.92 6.42 6.10
CA VAL A 96 -7.21 6.64 4.67
C VAL A 96 -7.51 5.37 3.90
N GLY A 97 -7.24 4.19 4.48
CA GLY A 97 -7.56 2.90 3.86
C GLY A 97 -6.69 1.76 4.35
N SER A 98 -6.92 0.57 3.80
CA SER A 98 -6.14 -0.63 4.12
C SER A 98 -5.74 -1.38 2.85
N ILE A 99 -4.55 -1.98 2.87
CA ILE A 99 -4.13 -2.98 1.89
C ILE A 99 -4.35 -4.35 2.53
N ALA A 100 -5.18 -5.18 1.90
CA ALA A 100 -5.32 -6.58 2.30
C ALA A 100 -4.20 -7.41 1.66
N VAL A 101 -3.47 -8.17 2.47
CA VAL A 101 -2.51 -9.15 1.99
C VAL A 101 -3.21 -10.50 1.87
N ASN A 102 -3.19 -11.09 0.67
CA ASN A 102 -3.59 -12.49 0.51
C ASN A 102 -2.41 -13.36 0.95
N SER A 103 -2.52 -13.91 2.15
CA SER A 103 -1.50 -14.80 2.71
C SER A 103 -1.52 -16.21 2.11
N GLY A 104 -2.61 -16.60 1.44
CA GLY A 104 -2.83 -17.98 0.98
C GLY A 104 -3.22 -18.96 2.09
N PHE A 105 -3.34 -18.50 3.34
CA PHE A 105 -3.72 -19.33 4.49
C PHE A 105 -5.07 -18.88 5.08
N PRO A 106 -5.89 -19.83 5.57
CA PRO A 106 -7.25 -19.52 6.02
C PRO A 106 -7.34 -18.72 7.33
N SER A 107 -6.28 -18.70 8.17
CA SER A 107 -6.11 -18.05 9.49
C SER A 107 -5.45 -19.05 10.47
N PRO A 108 -4.72 -18.61 11.52
CA PRO A 108 -4.27 -17.25 11.83
C PRO A 108 -3.07 -16.83 10.99
N VAL A 109 -3.04 -15.54 10.65
CA VAL A 109 -2.01 -14.86 9.87
C VAL A 109 -1.73 -13.49 10.48
N GLY A 110 -0.50 -12.99 10.40
CA GLY A 110 -0.10 -11.74 11.02
C GLY A 110 1.16 -11.06 10.48
N LEU A 111 1.02 -9.78 10.11
CA LEU A 111 2.11 -8.96 9.56
C LEU A 111 3.08 -8.50 10.64
N TRP A 112 4.34 -8.91 10.49
CA TRP A 112 5.43 -8.58 11.40
C TRP A 112 6.26 -7.41 10.89
N ALA A 113 7.09 -7.62 9.86
CA ALA A 113 7.97 -6.57 9.34
C ALA A 113 7.32 -5.87 8.14
N LEU A 114 7.51 -4.56 8.07
CA LEU A 114 7.26 -3.74 6.89
C LEU A 114 8.52 -2.92 6.59
N ALA A 115 8.95 -2.89 5.35
CA ALA A 115 10.10 -2.08 4.94
C ALA A 115 10.01 -1.70 3.46
N PHE A 116 10.42 -0.49 3.11
CA PHE A 116 10.66 -0.14 1.71
C PHE A 116 12.06 -0.60 1.29
N GLY A 117 12.21 -0.95 0.02
CA GLY A 117 13.55 -1.18 -0.56
C GLY A 117 14.43 0.07 -0.43
N ASN A 118 15.74 -0.12 -0.47
CA ASN A 118 16.71 0.97 -0.36
C ASN A 118 17.22 1.47 -1.73
N GLY A 119 16.70 0.93 -2.84
CA GLY A 119 17.15 1.27 -4.19
C GLY A 119 18.45 0.58 -4.63
N VAL A 120 19.08 -0.18 -3.74
CA VAL A 120 20.26 -1.02 -4.04
C VAL A 120 19.83 -2.48 -4.07
N THR A 121 19.30 -2.97 -2.95
CA THR A 121 18.69 -4.29 -2.80
C THR A 121 17.18 -4.08 -2.68
N GLY A 122 16.48 -4.21 -3.80
CA GLY A 122 15.04 -3.95 -3.89
C GLY A 122 14.71 -2.51 -4.29
N LYS A 123 13.59 -2.33 -5.01
CA LYS A 123 13.17 -1.03 -5.52
C LYS A 123 12.72 -0.12 -4.37
N ALA A 124 13.11 1.15 -4.41
CA ALA A 124 12.82 2.11 -3.34
C ALA A 124 11.32 2.37 -3.09
N ASN A 125 10.48 2.08 -4.07
CA ASN A 125 9.03 2.22 -4.00
C ASN A 125 8.28 0.88 -3.89
N THR A 126 9.00 -0.19 -3.55
CA THR A 126 8.39 -1.50 -3.26
C THR A 126 8.36 -1.69 -1.75
N LEU A 127 7.16 -1.94 -1.21
CA LEU A 127 6.94 -2.30 0.17
C LEU A 127 7.13 -3.81 0.33
N TYR A 128 8.13 -4.22 1.08
CA TYR A 128 8.35 -5.60 1.48
C TYR A 128 7.69 -5.85 2.82
N PHE A 129 7.17 -7.06 3.00
CA PHE A 129 6.54 -7.48 4.25
C PHE A 129 6.90 -8.90 4.63
N THR A 130 6.84 -9.19 5.93
CA THR A 130 6.77 -10.56 6.45
C THR A 130 5.47 -10.79 7.17
N ASP A 131 4.93 -11.99 7.02
CA ASP A 131 3.67 -12.41 7.61
C ASP A 131 3.86 -13.80 8.24
N GLY A 132 3.44 -13.96 9.49
CA GLY A 132 3.45 -15.25 10.18
C GLY A 132 2.19 -16.01 9.83
N VAL A 133 2.30 -17.07 9.04
CA VAL A 133 1.17 -17.84 8.53
C VAL A 133 1.10 -19.23 9.16
N ASN A 134 0.00 -19.95 8.96
CA ASN A 134 -0.20 -21.29 9.53
C ASN A 134 0.01 -21.32 11.06
N ASN A 135 -0.72 -20.47 11.81
CA ASN A 135 -0.51 -20.28 13.25
C ASN A 135 0.91 -19.80 13.60
N GLN A 136 1.54 -18.99 12.73
CA GLN A 136 2.92 -18.49 12.90
C GLN A 136 4.00 -19.59 12.86
N ILE A 137 3.66 -20.81 12.44
CA ILE A 137 4.63 -21.90 12.25
C ILE A 137 5.47 -21.64 11.01
N ASP A 138 4.86 -21.04 9.99
CA ASP A 138 5.50 -20.72 8.73
C ASP A 138 5.63 -19.20 8.54
N GLY A 139 6.58 -18.80 7.70
CA GLY A 139 6.79 -17.40 7.31
C GLY A 139 6.47 -17.17 5.84
N LEU A 140 5.69 -16.13 5.56
CA LEU A 140 5.48 -15.59 4.23
C LEU A 140 6.30 -14.31 4.09
N PHE A 141 7.13 -14.23 3.05
CA PHE A 141 7.78 -13.00 2.62
C PHE A 141 7.21 -12.55 1.29
N GLY A 142 6.80 -11.29 1.20
CA GLY A 142 6.15 -10.76 0.02
C GLY A 142 6.51 -9.31 -0.26
N SER A 143 5.98 -8.80 -1.37
CA SER A 143 6.16 -7.40 -1.74
C SER A 143 4.93 -6.83 -2.43
N ILE A 144 4.69 -5.54 -2.20
CA ILE A 144 3.62 -4.74 -2.78
C ILE A 144 4.27 -3.57 -3.52
N SER A 145 3.90 -3.38 -4.77
CA SER A 145 4.31 -2.22 -5.56
C SER A 145 3.07 -1.58 -6.16
N PHE A 146 2.98 -0.26 -6.05
CA PHE A 146 1.94 0.47 -6.75
C PHE A 146 2.26 0.45 -8.25
N VAL A 147 1.34 -0.07 -9.05
CA VAL A 147 1.41 -0.03 -10.51
C VAL A 147 0.48 1.09 -10.96
N PRO A 148 1.00 2.19 -11.52
CA PRO A 148 0.16 3.18 -12.15
C PRO A 148 -0.60 2.49 -13.28
N GLU A 149 -1.93 2.46 -13.21
CA GLU A 149 -2.69 2.05 -14.39
C GLU A 149 -2.30 2.98 -15.54
N PRO A 150 -2.02 2.46 -16.74
CA PRO A 150 -1.93 3.31 -17.90
C PRO A 150 -3.26 4.06 -17.99
N SER A 151 -3.22 5.38 -17.84
CA SER A 151 -4.40 6.24 -17.77
C SER A 151 -5.42 5.76 -18.80
N SER A 152 -6.60 5.34 -18.36
CA SER A 152 -7.61 4.75 -19.24
C SER A 152 -7.92 5.66 -20.43
N GLY A 153 -7.73 6.98 -20.27
CA GLY A 153 -7.77 7.98 -21.33
C GLY A 153 -6.77 7.76 -22.47
N LEU A 154 -5.52 7.38 -22.18
CA LEU A 154 -4.52 7.06 -23.20
C LEU A 154 -4.91 5.79 -23.98
N LEU A 155 -5.42 4.77 -23.28
CA LEU A 155 -5.94 3.55 -23.90
C LEU A 155 -7.17 3.81 -24.77
N LEU A 156 -8.08 4.69 -24.31
CA LEU A 156 -9.24 5.12 -25.08
C LEU A 156 -8.85 5.95 -26.31
N ILE A 157 -7.88 6.86 -26.19
CA ILE A 157 -7.36 7.65 -27.32
C ILE A 157 -6.67 6.74 -28.35
N LEU A 158 -5.82 5.83 -27.89
CA LEU A 158 -5.16 4.84 -28.76
C LEU A 158 -6.20 3.94 -29.44
N GLY A 159 -7.21 3.45 -28.71
CA GLY A 159 -8.32 2.68 -29.27
C GLY A 159 -9.12 3.48 -30.31
N GLY A 160 -9.42 4.75 -30.04
CA GLY A 160 -10.13 5.64 -30.95
C GLY A 160 -9.35 5.95 -32.24
N LEU A 161 -8.05 6.16 -32.15
CA LEU A 161 -7.16 6.37 -33.29
C LEU A 161 -7.09 5.13 -34.19
N ILE A 162 -7.00 3.93 -33.60
CA ILE A 162 -7.01 2.66 -34.33
C ILE A 162 -8.33 2.47 -35.08
N VAL A 163 -9.47 2.68 -34.42
CA VAL A 163 -10.79 2.57 -35.07
C VAL A 163 -10.98 3.62 -36.17
N GLY A 164 -10.49 4.85 -35.95
CA GLY A 164 -10.49 5.92 -36.94
C GLY A 164 -9.67 5.58 -38.18
N ALA A 165 -8.47 5.04 -38.01
CA ALA A 165 -7.59 4.60 -39.08
C ALA A 165 -8.19 3.42 -39.88
N CYS A 166 -8.77 2.42 -39.19
CA CYS A 166 -9.50 1.32 -39.83
C CYS A 166 -10.65 1.85 -40.71
N ARG A 167 -11.46 2.78 -40.20
CA ARG A 167 -12.58 3.38 -40.95
C ARG A 167 -12.12 4.21 -42.15
N ALA A 168 -11.01 4.92 -42.04
CA ALA A 168 -10.43 5.71 -43.14
C ALA A 168 -9.89 4.79 -44.25
N GLY A 169 -9.20 3.70 -43.89
CA GLY A 169 -8.71 2.70 -44.84
C GLY A 169 -9.83 2.03 -45.65
N THR A 170 -10.95 1.68 -45.02
CA THR A 170 -12.11 1.08 -45.71
C THR A 170 -12.77 2.07 -46.69
N ARG A 171 -12.83 3.36 -46.35
CA ARG A 171 -13.36 4.40 -47.25
C ARG A 171 -12.45 4.67 -48.45
N TYR A 172 -11.14 4.55 -48.26
CA TYR A 172 -10.16 4.72 -49.34
C TYR A 172 -10.21 3.55 -50.33
N ALA A 173 -10.37 2.31 -49.84
CA ALA A 173 -10.53 1.12 -50.67
C ALA A 173 -11.80 1.13 -51.55
N ASN A 174 -12.87 1.81 -51.10
CA ASN A 174 -14.12 1.93 -51.85
C ASN A 174 -14.15 3.07 -52.89
N ARG A 175 -13.10 3.90 -52.99
CA ARG A 175 -12.97 4.89 -54.07
C ARG A 175 -12.21 4.26 -55.23
N GLY A 176 -12.93 3.57 -56.12
CA GLY A 176 -12.37 3.02 -57.35
C GLY A 176 -11.73 4.09 -58.24
N PRO A 177 -10.82 3.69 -59.16
CA PRO A 177 -10.05 4.63 -59.98
C PRO A 177 -10.97 5.50 -60.83
N ARG A 178 -10.82 6.83 -60.72
CA ARG A 178 -11.53 7.80 -61.57
C ARG A 178 -11.00 7.66 -63.00
N ARG A 179 -11.86 7.23 -63.92
CA ARG A 179 -11.56 7.24 -65.36
C ARG A 179 -11.28 8.69 -65.81
N PRO A 180 -10.21 8.95 -66.57
CA PRO A 180 -9.97 10.27 -67.15
C PRO A 180 -11.08 10.59 -68.15
N GLY A 181 -11.71 11.75 -67.98
CA GLY A 181 -12.70 12.28 -68.93
C GLY A 181 -12.00 12.72 -70.21
N SER A 182 -12.45 12.19 -71.35
CA SER A 182 -12.11 12.67 -72.68
C SER A 182 -12.83 13.99 -72.94
N VAL A 183 -12.08 15.07 -73.11
CA VAL A 183 -12.55 16.32 -73.74
C VAL A 183 -12.15 16.25 -75.21
N GLN A 184 -13.07 16.70 -76.08
CA GLN A 184 -13.00 16.64 -77.55
C GLN A 184 -11.68 17.11 -78.15
#